data_AF-A0AAP9QWL4-F1
#
_entry.id   AF-A0AAP9QWL4-F1
#
_cell.length_a   1.000
_cell.length_b   1.000
_cell.length_c   1.000
_cell.angle_alpha   90.00
_cell.angle_beta   90.00
_cell.angle_gamma   90.00
#
_symmetry.space_group_name_H-M   'P 1'
#
loop_
_entity.id
_entity.type
_entity.pdbx_description
1 polymer ?
#
loop_
_entity_poly.entity_id
_entity_poly.type
_entity_poly.pdbx_seq_one_letter_code
_entity_poly.pdbx_strand_id
1 'polypeptide(L)'
;MNNDIKEQILSLKRSGRGYKTISRETGVNINTVKSICRRSGQFRDNPEHRVLFTIPEPKYSTALATIKALPPQQVITGHKQTDAYLWVLEVIKTGEPAHIAAAEAALEKLTITPKEAQERYSRYLQQNGAGWTSVFSTMWLDDPQRFIRNATAQREKAACVRGAFGSHEAAFDPVPAEHLIESGYGPYQEIYCEVMREGEGKYIYTDVLPAPYTLSDVVREYQYWDWLSQMRVAAWKELYPEENMWESSHLWDRENWLEKQLEIIKPVSQEEALAVLKWYLGDENFADHGRRQDGVYLNLIGFHHEN
;
A
#
# COMPACT_ATOMS: atom_id res chain seq x y z
N MET A 1 17.20 -23.02 36.14
CA MET A 1 17.41 -23.37 34.71
C MET A 1 18.24 -22.28 34.09
N ASN A 2 19.39 -22.64 33.51
CA ASN A 2 20.36 -21.69 32.96
C ASN A 2 19.73 -20.86 31.82
N ASN A 3 20.00 -19.55 31.74
CA ASN A 3 19.41 -18.69 30.70
C ASN A 3 19.85 -19.14 29.30
N ASP A 4 21.08 -19.63 29.16
CA ASP A 4 21.63 -20.17 27.93
C ASP A 4 20.80 -21.34 27.36
N ILE A 5 20.29 -22.23 28.22
CA ILE A 5 19.46 -23.36 27.78
C ILE A 5 18.10 -22.88 27.28
N LYS A 6 17.55 -21.81 27.88
CA LYS A 6 16.30 -21.22 27.39
C LYS A 6 16.52 -20.60 26.01
N GLU A 7 17.58 -19.83 25.82
CA GLU A 7 17.92 -19.23 24.52
C GLU A 7 18.17 -20.29 23.46
N GLN A 8 18.88 -21.37 23.80
CA GLN A 8 19.09 -22.52 22.91
C GLN A 8 17.77 -23.20 22.52
N ILE A 9 16.84 -23.40 23.47
CA ILE A 9 15.51 -23.96 23.15
C ILE A 9 14.74 -23.04 22.19
N LEU A 10 14.79 -21.73 22.42
CA LEU A 10 14.09 -20.75 21.58
C LEU A 10 14.71 -20.67 20.18
N SER A 11 16.04 -20.71 20.06
CA SER A 11 16.73 -20.69 18.76
C SER A 11 16.46 -21.97 17.96
N LEU A 12 16.48 -23.15 18.60
CA LEU A 12 16.13 -24.42 17.96
C LEU A 12 14.65 -24.46 17.54
N LYS A 13 13.78 -23.82 18.30
CA LYS A 13 12.37 -23.71 17.92
C LYS A 13 12.17 -22.76 16.74
N ARG A 14 12.91 -21.64 16.68
CA ARG A 14 12.93 -20.70 15.54
C ARG A 14 13.46 -21.36 14.27
N SER A 15 14.47 -22.23 14.36
CA SER A 15 14.94 -23.02 13.21
C SER A 15 13.97 -24.13 12.75
N GLY A 16 12.79 -24.24 13.38
CA GLY A 16 11.70 -25.12 12.96
C GLY A 16 11.76 -26.53 13.48
N ARG A 17 12.65 -26.83 14.43
CA ARG A 17 12.68 -28.15 15.04
C ARG A 17 11.39 -28.39 15.84
N GLY A 18 10.85 -29.60 15.75
CA GLY A 18 9.68 -30.00 16.53
C GLY A 18 10.01 -30.10 18.03
N TYR A 19 9.00 -29.95 18.90
CA TYR A 19 9.19 -30.01 20.35
C TYR A 19 9.86 -31.32 20.82
N LYS A 20 9.60 -32.44 20.15
CA LYS A 20 10.25 -33.74 20.42
C LYS A 20 11.74 -33.71 20.09
N THR A 21 12.09 -33.15 18.94
CA THR A 21 13.48 -33.02 18.47
C THR A 21 14.29 -32.12 19.41
N ILE A 22 13.75 -30.97 19.79
CA ILE A 22 14.38 -30.04 20.73
C ILE A 22 14.58 -30.69 22.11
N SER A 23 13.56 -31.41 22.60
CA SER A 23 13.64 -32.14 23.87
C SER A 23 14.77 -33.18 23.87
N ARG A 24 14.96 -33.89 22.74
CA ARG A 24 16.04 -34.86 22.57
C ARG A 24 17.42 -34.21 22.51
N GLU A 25 17.55 -33.09 21.80
CA GLU A 25 18.83 -32.37 21.62
C GLU A 25 19.29 -31.62 22.88
N THR A 26 18.35 -31.03 23.62
CA THR A 26 18.66 -30.23 24.82
C THR A 26 18.64 -31.06 26.10
N GLY A 27 18.16 -32.31 26.05
CA GLY A 27 17.92 -33.15 27.24
C GLY A 27 16.80 -32.64 28.16
N VAL A 28 16.09 -31.57 27.78
CA VAL A 28 15.03 -30.96 28.58
C VAL A 28 13.70 -31.67 28.30
N ASN A 29 12.91 -31.92 29.34
CA ASN A 29 11.59 -32.55 29.20
C ASN A 29 10.69 -31.77 28.22
N ILE A 30 10.01 -32.49 27.31
CA ILE A 30 9.15 -31.91 26.28
C ILE A 30 8.10 -30.91 26.81
N ASN A 31 7.52 -31.15 27.99
CA ASN A 31 6.54 -30.24 28.60
C ASN A 31 7.22 -28.95 29.10
N THR A 32 8.47 -29.04 29.53
CA THR A 32 9.28 -27.88 29.92
C THR A 32 9.67 -27.07 28.69
N VAL A 33 10.08 -27.72 27.59
CA VAL A 33 10.32 -27.07 26.29
C VAL A 33 9.07 -26.33 25.81
N LYS A 34 7.89 -26.99 25.80
CA LYS A 34 6.61 -26.36 25.46
C LYS A 34 6.28 -25.17 26.36
N SER A 35 6.49 -25.30 27.66
CA SER A 35 6.24 -24.23 28.64
C SER A 35 7.17 -23.03 28.42
N ILE A 36 8.43 -23.25 28.04
CA ILE A 36 9.39 -22.18 27.73
C ILE A 36 8.99 -21.46 26.45
N CYS A 37 8.72 -22.20 25.37
CA CYS A 37 8.25 -21.60 24.12
C CYS A 37 6.91 -20.85 24.28
N ARG A 38 6.01 -21.35 25.13
CA ARG A 38 4.74 -20.68 25.40
C ARG A 38 4.91 -19.40 26.22
N ARG A 39 5.79 -19.43 27.24
CA ARG A 39 6.04 -18.28 28.12
C ARG A 39 6.92 -17.22 27.47
N SER A 40 7.71 -17.55 26.45
CA SER A 40 8.51 -16.56 25.72
C SER A 40 7.65 -15.63 24.86
N GLY A 41 6.44 -16.04 24.47
CA GLY A 41 5.57 -15.25 23.58
C GLY A 41 6.02 -15.20 22.12
N GLN A 42 7.22 -15.68 21.80
CA GLN A 42 7.88 -15.52 20.48
C GLN A 42 7.33 -16.42 19.35
N PHE A 43 6.34 -17.28 19.64
CA PHE A 43 5.73 -18.19 18.66
C PHE A 43 4.21 -17.96 18.56
N ARG A 44 3.81 -16.73 18.83
CA ARG A 44 2.47 -16.17 18.74
C ARG A 44 2.64 -14.72 18.25
N ASP A 45 1.56 -14.12 17.74
CA ASP A 45 1.54 -12.72 17.34
C ASP A 45 2.27 -11.84 18.36
N ASN A 46 3.18 -11.00 17.87
CA ASN A 46 3.82 -10.01 18.71
C ASN A 46 2.78 -8.94 19.11
N PRO A 47 2.45 -8.80 20.41
CA PRO A 47 1.40 -7.87 20.84
C PRO A 47 1.76 -6.40 20.58
N GLU A 48 3.03 -6.02 20.69
CA GLU A 48 3.50 -4.65 20.42
C GLU A 48 3.41 -4.35 18.92
N HIS A 49 3.87 -5.30 18.10
CA HIS A 49 3.76 -5.23 16.64
C HIS A 49 2.30 -5.09 16.19
N ARG A 50 1.42 -5.94 16.73
CA ARG A 50 0.00 -5.90 16.43
C ARG A 50 -0.63 -4.56 16.79
N VAL A 51 -0.32 -3.99 17.95
CA VAL A 51 -0.87 -2.68 18.34
C VAL A 51 -0.39 -1.59 17.38
N LEU A 52 0.88 -1.64 16.97
CA LEU A 52 1.48 -0.61 16.13
C LEU A 52 0.99 -0.64 14.69
N PHE A 53 0.77 -1.84 14.13
CA PHE A 53 0.47 -2.04 12.71
C PHE A 53 -0.96 -2.52 12.44
N THR A 54 -1.91 -2.17 13.31
CA THR A 54 -3.33 -2.45 13.04
C THR A 54 -3.94 -1.29 12.26
N ILE A 55 -4.49 -1.59 11.08
CA ILE A 55 -5.25 -0.63 10.29
C ILE A 55 -6.51 -0.22 11.09
N PRO A 56 -6.73 1.08 11.35
CA PRO A 56 -7.87 1.53 12.13
C PRO A 56 -9.19 1.27 11.40
N GLU A 57 -10.22 0.88 12.16
CA GLU A 57 -11.57 0.79 11.60
C GLU A 57 -12.09 2.20 11.24
N PRO A 58 -12.77 2.36 10.10
CA PRO A 58 -13.33 3.64 9.70
C PRO A 58 -14.31 4.16 10.76
N LYS A 59 -14.05 5.34 11.30
CA LYS A 59 -15.01 6.05 12.15
C LYS A 59 -15.90 6.87 11.24
N TYR A 60 -17.22 6.84 11.47
CA TYR A 60 -18.16 7.66 10.72
C TYR A 60 -17.82 9.14 10.94
N SER A 61 -17.22 9.78 9.93
CA SER A 61 -16.97 11.22 9.95
C SER A 61 -18.27 11.95 9.64
N THR A 62 -18.62 12.92 10.48
CA THR A 62 -19.74 13.85 10.24
C THR A 62 -19.32 15.08 9.44
N ALA A 63 -18.09 15.12 8.91
CA ALA A 63 -17.62 16.23 8.09
C ALA A 63 -18.48 16.33 6.83
N LEU A 64 -19.14 17.47 6.64
CA LEU A 64 -19.90 17.77 5.44
C LEU A 64 -18.95 17.75 4.24
N ALA A 65 -19.29 16.98 3.21
CA ALA A 65 -18.53 16.98 1.97
C ALA A 65 -18.59 18.38 1.35
N THR A 66 -17.43 19.03 1.18
CA THR A 66 -17.33 20.28 0.42
C THR A 66 -17.60 19.96 -1.03
N ILE A 67 -18.73 20.43 -1.56
CA ILE A 67 -19.08 20.25 -2.97
C ILE A 67 -18.11 21.10 -3.79
N LYS A 68 -17.29 20.45 -4.62
CA LYS A 68 -16.41 21.15 -5.57
C LYS A 68 -17.24 21.91 -6.60
N ALA A 69 -16.82 23.12 -6.96
CA ALA A 69 -17.51 23.92 -7.96
C ALA A 69 -17.35 23.30 -9.37
N LEU A 70 -18.29 23.61 -10.27
CA LEU A 70 -18.16 23.22 -11.68
C LEU A 70 -16.98 23.96 -12.32
N PRO A 71 -16.14 23.26 -13.11
CA PRO A 71 -15.05 23.91 -13.84
C PRO A 71 -15.61 24.87 -14.90
N PRO A 72 -14.93 26.01 -15.15
CA PRO A 72 -15.35 26.94 -16.19
C PRO A 72 -15.24 26.29 -17.57
N GLN A 73 -16.19 26.58 -18.46
CA GLN A 73 -16.14 26.11 -19.84
C GLN A 73 -15.02 26.81 -20.60
N GLN A 74 -14.20 26.04 -21.32
CA GLN A 74 -13.07 26.54 -22.09
C GLN A 74 -13.23 26.26 -23.58
N VAL A 75 -12.63 27.11 -24.41
CA VAL A 75 -12.53 26.93 -25.87
C VAL A 75 -11.09 26.59 -26.18
N ILE A 76 -10.80 25.31 -26.47
CA ILE A 76 -9.43 24.80 -26.62
C ILE A 76 -9.12 24.60 -28.11
N THR A 77 -9.92 23.75 -28.76
CA THR A 77 -9.75 23.36 -30.17
C THR A 77 -10.51 24.27 -31.13
N GLY A 78 -11.46 25.07 -30.63
CA GLY A 78 -12.38 25.87 -31.44
C GLY A 78 -13.56 25.08 -32.01
N HIS A 79 -13.57 23.75 -31.85
CA HIS A 79 -14.68 22.90 -32.25
C HIS A 79 -15.63 22.65 -31.07
N LYS A 80 -16.82 23.26 -31.11
CA LYS A 80 -17.79 23.27 -30.01
C LYS A 80 -18.05 21.91 -29.37
N GLN A 81 -18.22 20.85 -30.18
CA GLN A 81 -18.51 19.50 -29.66
C GLN A 81 -17.27 18.85 -29.01
N THR A 82 -16.07 19.10 -29.54
CA THR A 82 -14.83 18.56 -28.96
C THR A 82 -14.48 19.29 -27.67
N ASP A 83 -14.65 20.61 -27.65
CA ASP A 83 -14.45 21.42 -26.45
C ASP A 83 -15.48 21.08 -25.37
N ALA A 84 -16.73 20.82 -25.74
CA ALA A 84 -17.75 20.32 -24.82
C ALA A 84 -17.39 18.93 -24.25
N TYR A 85 -16.89 18.01 -25.10
CA TYR A 85 -16.44 16.70 -24.64
C TYR A 85 -15.30 16.79 -23.62
N LEU A 86 -14.27 17.58 -23.92
CA LEU A 86 -13.14 17.81 -23.00
C LEU A 86 -13.61 18.42 -21.68
N TRP A 87 -14.52 19.40 -21.75
CA TRP A 87 -15.10 20.00 -20.54
C TRP A 87 -15.89 18.97 -19.71
N VAL A 88 -16.66 18.08 -20.34
CA VAL A 88 -17.36 17.01 -19.62
C VAL A 88 -16.39 16.07 -18.90
N LEU A 89 -15.24 15.76 -19.50
CA LEU A 89 -14.20 14.99 -18.83
C LEU A 89 -13.60 15.74 -17.62
N GLU A 90 -13.39 17.06 -17.73
CA GLU A 90 -12.97 17.89 -16.58
C GLU A 90 -14.04 17.91 -15.47
N VAL A 91 -15.33 17.95 -15.84
CA VAL A 91 -16.44 17.84 -14.87
C VAL A 91 -16.40 16.48 -14.15
N ILE A 92 -16.15 15.38 -14.87
CA ILE A 92 -16.02 14.04 -14.27
C ILE A 92 -14.84 13.98 -13.29
N LYS A 93 -13.70 14.60 -13.63
CA LYS A 93 -12.52 14.66 -12.76
C LYS A 93 -12.78 15.34 -11.41
N THR A 94 -13.82 16.18 -11.28
CA THR A 94 -14.20 16.73 -9.98
C THR A 94 -14.59 15.65 -8.97
N GLY A 95 -15.09 14.49 -9.43
CA GLY A 95 -15.47 13.37 -8.58
C GLY A 95 -16.78 13.57 -7.82
N GLU A 96 -17.51 14.65 -8.08
CA GLU A 96 -18.77 14.94 -7.38
C GLU A 96 -19.93 14.08 -7.93
N PRO A 97 -20.71 13.37 -7.09
CA PRO A 97 -21.78 12.49 -7.56
C PRO A 97 -22.82 13.20 -8.44
N ALA A 98 -23.21 14.42 -8.06
CA ALA A 98 -24.16 15.20 -8.83
C ALA A 98 -23.60 15.61 -10.21
N HIS A 99 -22.29 15.89 -10.28
CA HIS A 99 -21.61 16.25 -11.52
C HIS A 99 -21.38 15.04 -12.42
N ILE A 100 -21.06 13.87 -11.85
CA ILE A 100 -20.90 12.62 -12.61
C ILE A 100 -22.21 12.25 -13.30
N ALA A 101 -23.34 12.27 -12.58
CA ALA A 101 -24.64 11.97 -13.18
C ALA A 101 -25.02 12.98 -14.28
N ALA A 102 -24.73 14.27 -14.08
CA ALA A 102 -24.95 15.29 -15.09
C ALA A 102 -24.02 15.11 -16.30
N ALA A 103 -22.77 14.70 -16.08
CA ALA A 103 -21.78 14.43 -17.12
C ALA A 103 -22.16 13.22 -17.98
N GLU A 104 -22.66 12.13 -17.38
CA GLU A 104 -23.17 10.97 -18.11
C GLU A 104 -24.33 11.35 -19.03
N ALA A 105 -25.31 12.09 -18.51
CA ALA A 105 -26.42 12.60 -19.31
C ALA A 105 -25.98 13.61 -20.40
N ALA A 106 -24.86 14.30 -20.22
CA ALA A 106 -24.29 15.19 -21.22
C ALA A 106 -23.56 14.39 -22.32
N LEU A 107 -22.81 13.34 -21.96
CA LEU A 107 -22.13 12.45 -22.91
C LEU A 107 -23.11 11.81 -23.90
N GLU A 108 -24.30 11.41 -23.43
CA GLU A 108 -25.35 10.83 -24.29
C GLU A 108 -25.92 11.83 -25.31
N LYS A 109 -25.83 13.14 -25.04
CA LYS A 109 -26.35 14.21 -25.89
C LYS A 109 -25.32 14.72 -26.91
N LEU A 110 -24.05 14.37 -26.74
CA LEU A 110 -22.99 14.77 -27.67
C LEU A 110 -23.12 13.99 -28.97
N THR A 111 -23.02 14.71 -30.09
CA THR A 111 -23.10 14.08 -31.42
C THR A 111 -21.76 13.49 -31.87
N ILE A 112 -20.66 13.96 -31.28
CA ILE A 112 -19.31 13.48 -31.56
C ILE A 112 -19.04 12.20 -30.78
N THR A 113 -18.38 11.22 -31.40
CA THR A 113 -17.94 10.03 -30.68
C THR A 113 -16.69 10.34 -29.83
N PRO A 114 -16.49 9.66 -28.68
CA PRO A 114 -15.27 9.82 -27.87
C PRO A 114 -13.97 9.68 -28.67
N LYS A 115 -13.95 8.73 -29.61
CA LYS A 115 -12.80 8.48 -30.50
C LYS A 115 -12.52 9.64 -31.45
N GLU A 116 -13.56 10.21 -32.07
CA GLU A 116 -13.40 11.40 -32.92
C GLU A 116 -12.95 12.62 -32.11
N ALA A 117 -13.42 12.76 -30.86
CA ALA A 117 -13.00 13.82 -29.97
C ALA A 117 -11.50 13.69 -29.61
N GLN A 118 -11.06 12.48 -29.26
CA GLN A 118 -9.64 12.16 -29.03
C GLN A 118 -8.80 12.52 -30.26
N GLU A 119 -9.12 11.98 -31.44
CA GLU A 119 -8.32 12.21 -32.65
C GLU A 119 -8.19 13.70 -33.01
N ARG A 120 -9.29 14.47 -32.85
CA ARG A 120 -9.27 15.92 -33.06
C ARG A 120 -8.38 16.64 -32.07
N TYR A 121 -8.48 16.29 -30.79
CA TYR A 121 -7.67 16.91 -29.75
C TYR A 121 -6.18 16.54 -29.88
N SER A 122 -5.85 15.27 -30.16
CA SER A 122 -4.47 14.83 -30.44
C SER A 122 -3.89 15.58 -31.63
N ARG A 123 -4.66 15.78 -32.71
CA ARG A 123 -4.23 16.56 -33.89
C ARG A 123 -4.00 18.04 -33.53
N TYR A 124 -4.87 18.63 -32.71
CA TYR A 124 -4.69 19.99 -32.22
C TYR A 124 -3.39 20.13 -31.41
N LEU A 125 -3.09 19.19 -30.50
CA LEU A 125 -1.86 19.20 -29.71
C LEU A 125 -0.60 19.12 -30.58
N GLN A 126 -0.61 18.24 -31.59
CA GLN A 126 0.48 18.11 -32.56
C GLN A 126 0.71 19.42 -33.36
N GLN A 127 -0.37 20.07 -33.79
CA GLN A 127 -0.29 21.33 -34.54
C GLN A 127 0.21 22.51 -33.70
N ASN A 128 -0.02 22.50 -32.39
CA ASN A 128 0.45 23.52 -31.45
C ASN A 128 1.83 23.21 -30.83
N GLY A 129 2.58 22.27 -31.42
CA GLY A 129 3.96 22.00 -31.03
C GLY A 129 4.12 21.16 -29.76
N ALA A 130 3.05 20.52 -29.28
CA ALA A 130 3.17 19.57 -28.19
C ALA A 130 3.92 18.32 -28.70
N GLY A 131 4.97 17.91 -27.99
CA GLY A 131 5.80 16.77 -28.38
C GLY A 131 5.01 15.46 -28.48
N TRP A 132 5.59 14.42 -29.08
CA TRP A 132 4.96 13.09 -29.21
C TRP A 132 4.47 12.51 -27.86
N THR A 133 5.07 12.93 -26.74
CA THR A 133 4.65 12.60 -25.38
C THR A 133 3.23 13.09 -25.03
N SER A 134 2.77 14.18 -25.64
CA SER A 134 1.41 14.71 -25.51
C SER A 134 0.34 13.80 -26.14
N VAL A 135 0.73 12.88 -27.02
CA VAL A 135 -0.21 11.89 -27.55
C VAL A 135 -0.57 10.86 -26.46
N PHE A 136 0.35 10.54 -25.54
CA PHE A 136 0.05 9.66 -24.42
C PHE A 136 -0.93 10.28 -23.42
N SER A 137 -0.93 11.61 -23.25
CA SER A 137 -1.94 12.26 -22.40
C SER A 137 -3.34 12.17 -23.00
N THR A 138 -3.45 11.91 -24.31
CA THR A 138 -4.72 11.68 -25.01
C THR A 138 -5.14 10.21 -25.11
N MET A 139 -4.31 9.26 -24.66
CA MET A 139 -4.46 7.82 -24.94
C MET A 139 -5.76 7.20 -24.41
N TRP A 140 -6.37 7.80 -23.40
CA TRP A 140 -7.57 7.28 -22.75
C TRP A 140 -8.82 8.13 -23.00
N LEU A 141 -8.71 9.18 -23.83
CA LEU A 141 -9.81 10.12 -24.07
C LEU A 141 -11.00 9.48 -24.78
N ASP A 142 -10.87 8.31 -25.39
CA ASP A 142 -11.97 7.58 -26.02
C ASP A 142 -12.78 6.72 -25.03
N ASP A 143 -12.31 6.52 -23.80
CA ASP A 143 -13.03 5.78 -22.75
C ASP A 143 -13.49 6.72 -21.60
N PRO A 144 -14.61 7.45 -21.76
CA PRO A 144 -15.14 8.29 -20.69
C PRO A 144 -15.55 7.48 -19.44
N GLN A 145 -15.91 6.20 -19.61
CA GLN A 145 -16.28 5.33 -18.50
C GLN A 145 -15.09 5.03 -17.59
N ARG A 146 -13.87 4.97 -18.12
CA ARG A 146 -12.65 4.92 -17.30
C ARG A 146 -12.50 6.13 -16.39
N PHE A 147 -12.78 7.34 -16.89
CA PHE A 147 -12.72 8.55 -16.06
C PHE A 147 -13.75 8.50 -14.94
N ILE A 148 -14.97 8.04 -15.23
CA ILE A 148 -16.04 7.87 -14.22
C ILE A 148 -15.63 6.85 -13.15
N ARG A 149 -15.11 5.68 -13.56
CA ARG A 149 -14.61 4.65 -12.63
C ARG A 149 -13.50 5.20 -11.74
N ASN A 150 -12.52 5.90 -12.33
CA ASN A 150 -11.39 6.47 -11.60
C ASN A 150 -11.84 7.56 -10.61
N ALA A 151 -12.74 8.45 -11.04
CA ALA A 151 -13.27 9.51 -10.19
C ALA A 151 -14.08 8.94 -9.02
N THR A 152 -14.90 7.91 -9.28
CA THR A 152 -15.66 7.21 -8.24
C THR A 152 -14.75 6.51 -7.24
N ALA A 153 -13.74 5.76 -7.73
CA ALA A 153 -12.76 5.09 -6.88
C ALA A 153 -11.94 6.09 -6.04
N GLN A 154 -11.54 7.22 -6.63
CA GLN A 154 -10.83 8.28 -5.89
C GLN A 154 -11.71 8.87 -4.79
N ARG A 155 -12.99 9.14 -5.07
CA ARG A 155 -13.96 9.63 -4.07
C ARG A 155 -14.13 8.65 -2.91
N GLU A 156 -14.21 7.36 -3.20
CA GLU A 156 -14.30 6.31 -2.18
C GLU A 156 -13.04 6.27 -1.32
N LYS A 157 -11.84 6.30 -1.94
CA LYS A 157 -10.58 6.38 -1.21
C LYS A 157 -10.49 7.62 -0.34
N ALA A 158 -10.87 8.80 -0.85
CA ALA A 158 -10.94 10.04 -0.08
C ALA A 158 -11.92 9.94 1.10
N ALA A 159 -13.05 9.25 0.93
CA ALA A 159 -13.98 8.99 2.04
C ALA A 159 -13.35 8.06 3.09
N CYS A 160 -12.60 7.04 2.68
CA CYS A 160 -11.85 6.18 3.60
C CYS A 160 -10.81 6.97 4.41
N VAL A 161 -10.09 7.91 3.78
CA VAL A 161 -9.15 8.81 4.47
C VAL A 161 -9.86 9.58 5.58
N ARG A 162 -10.98 10.24 5.26
CA ARG A 162 -11.77 10.98 6.28
C ARG A 162 -12.30 10.06 7.37
N GLY A 163 -12.62 8.81 7.05
CA GLY A 163 -13.05 7.82 8.03
C GLY A 163 -11.94 7.38 8.98
N ALA A 164 -10.71 7.24 8.49
CA ALA A 164 -9.56 6.80 9.27
C ALA A 164 -8.92 7.96 10.07
N PHE A 165 -8.72 9.11 9.44
CA PHE A 165 -7.95 10.25 9.97
C PHE A 165 -8.82 11.45 10.38
N GLY A 166 -10.09 11.48 10.02
CA GLY A 166 -11.00 12.61 10.28
C GLY A 166 -10.96 13.69 9.20
N SER A 167 -9.78 14.08 8.72
CA SER A 167 -9.58 15.00 7.59
C SER A 167 -8.50 14.50 6.62
N HIS A 168 -8.35 15.16 5.46
CA HIS A 168 -7.29 14.80 4.52
C HIS A 168 -5.92 15.31 4.98
N GLU A 169 -5.87 16.46 5.64
CA GLU A 169 -4.64 17.03 6.20
C GLU A 169 -4.07 16.16 7.32
N ALA A 170 -4.95 15.64 8.19
CA ALA A 170 -4.56 14.76 9.29
C ALA A 170 -3.94 13.42 8.83
N ALA A 171 -4.11 13.04 7.55
CA ALA A 171 -3.46 11.85 7.00
C ALA A 171 -1.93 12.00 6.90
N PHE A 172 -1.42 13.23 6.92
CA PHE A 172 0.01 13.53 6.84
C PHE A 172 0.67 13.69 8.21
N ASP A 173 -0.11 13.69 9.29
CA ASP A 173 0.44 13.68 10.64
C ASP A 173 1.20 12.37 10.87
N PRO A 174 2.34 12.38 11.59
CA PRO A 174 3.09 11.16 11.85
C PRO A 174 2.26 10.16 12.68
N VAL A 175 2.27 8.90 12.24
CA VAL A 175 1.61 7.80 12.96
C VAL A 175 2.51 7.26 14.09
N PRO A 176 1.99 6.48 15.06
CA PRO A 176 2.80 5.97 16.17
C PRO A 176 4.08 5.23 15.73
N ALA A 177 4.02 4.48 14.63
CA ALA A 177 5.20 3.82 14.07
C ALA A 177 6.25 4.83 13.58
N GLU A 178 5.83 5.90 12.94
CA GLU A 178 6.72 6.96 12.45
C GLU A 178 7.33 7.74 13.60
N HIS A 179 6.57 8.04 14.67
CA HIS A 179 7.13 8.65 15.87
C HIS A 179 8.24 7.83 16.51
N LEU A 180 8.14 6.48 16.49
CA LEU A 180 9.23 5.62 16.96
C LEU A 180 10.47 5.75 16.06
N ILE A 181 10.28 5.78 14.74
CA ILE A 181 11.40 6.01 13.81
C ILE A 181 12.00 7.39 14.05
N GLU A 182 11.18 8.42 14.20
CA GLU A 182 11.63 9.80 14.41
C GLU A 182 12.47 9.95 15.68
N SER A 183 12.13 9.19 16.73
CA SER A 183 12.88 9.20 17.98
C SER A 183 14.32 8.68 17.83
N GLY A 184 14.59 7.82 16.86
CA GLY A 184 15.93 7.27 16.60
C GLY A 184 16.67 7.94 15.44
N TYR A 185 15.94 8.40 14.41
CA TYR A 185 16.51 8.75 13.10
C TYR A 185 16.27 10.21 12.68
N GLY A 186 15.48 11.00 13.42
CA GLY A 186 15.15 12.38 13.05
C GLY A 186 13.83 12.52 12.29
N PRO A 187 13.48 13.70 11.77
CA PRO A 187 12.13 13.99 11.29
C PRO A 187 11.70 13.14 10.07
N TYR A 188 10.42 12.77 10.03
CA TYR A 188 9.81 11.90 9.01
C TYR A 188 10.17 12.25 7.56
N GLN A 189 10.22 13.54 7.18
CA GLN A 189 10.48 13.91 5.78
C GLN A 189 11.89 13.53 5.31
N GLU A 190 12.90 13.63 6.18
CA GLU A 190 14.28 13.26 5.85
C GLU A 190 14.43 11.75 5.65
N ILE A 191 13.63 10.97 6.39
CA ILE A 191 13.62 9.49 6.40
C ILE A 191 13.20 8.90 5.04
N TYR A 192 12.31 9.55 4.29
CA TYR A 192 11.84 9.07 2.99
C TYR A 192 12.63 9.66 1.81
N CYS A 193 13.21 10.86 1.96
CA CYS A 193 13.82 11.61 0.86
C CYS A 193 15.26 11.17 0.50
N GLU A 194 15.95 10.42 1.36
CA GLU A 194 17.38 10.09 1.17
C GLU A 194 17.67 8.68 0.62
N VAL A 195 16.65 7.85 0.44
CA VAL A 195 16.77 6.39 0.20
C VAL A 195 17.51 6.03 -1.10
N MET A 196 17.60 6.93 -2.08
CA MET A 196 18.29 6.63 -3.35
C MET A 196 19.82 6.86 -3.33
N ARG A 197 20.42 7.30 -2.21
CA ARG A 197 21.86 7.67 -2.20
C ARG A 197 22.76 6.91 -1.23
N GLU A 198 22.23 6.25 -0.19
CA GLU A 198 23.07 5.76 0.91
C GLU A 198 22.92 4.26 1.23
N GLY A 199 23.24 3.40 0.26
CA GLY A 199 23.53 1.98 0.48
C GLY A 199 22.34 1.11 0.93
N GLU A 200 22.37 -0.17 0.56
CA GLU A 200 21.30 -1.12 0.88
C GLU A 200 21.21 -1.37 2.40
N GLY A 201 20.01 -1.18 2.98
CA GLY A 201 19.67 -1.68 4.32
C GLY A 201 19.93 -0.73 5.49
N LYS A 202 20.20 0.56 5.26
CA LYS A 202 20.37 1.56 6.33
C LYS A 202 19.05 1.88 7.04
N TYR A 203 17.92 1.68 6.36
CA TYR A 203 16.60 2.17 6.78
C TYR A 203 15.60 1.04 7.07
N ILE A 204 16.06 0.00 7.77
CA ILE A 204 15.22 -1.14 8.18
C ILE A 204 14.56 -0.92 9.55
N TYR A 205 15.11 -0.03 10.39
CA TYR A 205 14.52 0.35 11.68
C TYR A 205 14.26 -0.81 12.65
N THR A 206 15.10 -1.85 12.63
CA THR A 206 14.96 -3.02 13.53
C THR A 206 15.30 -2.73 14.98
N ASP A 207 15.96 -1.61 15.24
CA ASP A 207 16.33 -1.08 16.55
C ASP A 207 15.20 -0.30 17.23
N VAL A 208 14.29 0.31 16.45
CA VAL A 208 13.19 1.15 16.95
C VAL A 208 11.80 0.53 16.74
N LEU A 209 11.59 -0.24 15.66
CA LEU A 209 10.33 -0.92 15.41
C LEU A 209 10.36 -2.38 15.90
N PRO A 210 9.24 -2.89 16.44
CA PRO A 210 9.17 -4.28 16.90
C PRO A 210 9.38 -5.25 15.73
N ALA A 211 10.10 -6.33 15.99
CA ALA A 211 10.27 -7.41 15.00
C ALA A 211 8.99 -8.26 14.90
N PRO A 212 8.60 -8.69 13.68
CA PRO A 212 7.51 -9.65 13.50
C PRO A 212 7.95 -11.02 14.05
N TYR A 213 7.05 -11.72 14.74
CA TYR A 213 7.32 -13.07 15.26
C TYR A 213 6.68 -14.18 14.42
N THR A 214 5.70 -13.81 13.61
CA THR A 214 4.91 -14.72 12.78
C THR A 214 4.84 -14.19 11.36
N LEU A 215 4.48 -15.04 10.40
CA LEU A 215 4.26 -14.58 9.03
C LEU A 215 3.04 -13.64 8.97
N SER A 216 2.05 -13.85 9.84
CA SER A 216 0.90 -12.96 9.99
C SER A 216 1.32 -11.55 10.42
N ASP A 217 2.30 -11.43 11.31
CA ASP A 217 2.86 -10.13 11.69
C ASP A 217 3.55 -9.45 10.50
N VAL A 218 4.32 -10.21 9.70
CA VAL A 218 4.96 -9.68 8.48
C VAL A 218 3.92 -9.12 7.51
N VAL A 219 2.88 -9.92 7.20
CA VAL A 219 1.80 -9.51 6.29
C VAL A 219 1.07 -8.28 6.83
N ARG A 220 0.77 -8.24 8.13
CA ARG A 220 0.08 -7.13 8.78
C ARG A 220 0.86 -5.82 8.62
N GLU A 221 2.17 -5.86 8.86
CA GLU A 221 3.02 -4.68 8.73
C GLU A 221 3.10 -4.21 7.27
N TYR A 222 3.29 -5.13 6.33
CA TYR A 222 3.34 -4.80 4.91
C TYR A 222 2.04 -4.13 4.45
N GLN A 223 0.89 -4.72 4.79
CA GLN A 223 -0.42 -4.17 4.47
C GLN A 223 -0.68 -2.82 5.14
N TYR A 224 -0.16 -2.61 6.36
CA TYR A 224 -0.29 -1.35 7.06
C TYR A 224 0.45 -0.22 6.33
N TRP A 225 1.69 -0.46 5.88
CA TRP A 225 2.48 0.55 5.17
C TRP A 225 1.89 0.85 3.78
N ASP A 226 1.49 -0.17 3.03
CA ASP A 226 0.79 -0.01 1.76
C ASP A 226 -0.52 0.78 1.94
N TRP A 227 -1.32 0.41 2.94
CA TRP A 227 -2.55 1.13 3.28
C TRP A 227 -2.27 2.61 3.61
N LEU A 228 -1.31 2.90 4.48
CA LEU A 228 -0.97 4.26 4.89
C LEU A 228 -0.53 5.11 3.69
N SER A 229 0.31 4.55 2.83
CA SER A 229 0.74 5.22 1.62
C SER A 229 -0.43 5.51 0.69
N GLN A 230 -1.32 4.53 0.45
CA GLN A 230 -2.51 4.72 -0.37
C GLN A 230 -3.46 5.78 0.20
N MET A 231 -3.62 5.85 1.53
CA MET A 231 -4.42 6.88 2.19
C MET A 231 -3.82 8.28 1.96
N ARG A 232 -2.50 8.43 2.11
CA ARG A 232 -1.82 9.71 1.87
C ARG A 232 -1.86 10.15 0.41
N VAL A 233 -1.67 9.22 -0.54
CA VAL A 233 -1.83 9.50 -1.98
C VAL A 233 -3.27 9.94 -2.28
N ALA A 234 -4.26 9.28 -1.70
CA ALA A 234 -5.66 9.67 -1.88
C ALA A 234 -5.94 11.05 -1.27
N ALA A 235 -5.42 11.34 -0.08
CA ALA A 235 -5.54 12.64 0.57
C ALA A 235 -4.87 13.76 -0.24
N TRP A 236 -3.66 13.52 -0.74
CA TRP A 236 -2.91 14.46 -1.56
C TRP A 236 -3.68 14.88 -2.81
N LYS A 237 -4.26 13.91 -3.53
CA LYS A 237 -5.07 14.16 -4.73
C LYS A 237 -6.30 15.03 -4.46
N GLU A 238 -6.86 14.97 -3.25
CA GLU A 238 -7.99 15.82 -2.86
C GLU A 238 -7.56 17.24 -2.50
N LEU A 239 -6.43 17.39 -1.82
CA LEU A 239 -5.90 18.69 -1.38
C LEU A 239 -5.25 19.47 -2.54
N TYR A 240 -4.54 18.76 -3.42
CA TYR A 240 -3.73 19.34 -4.49
C TYR A 240 -4.05 18.67 -5.84
N PRO A 241 -5.27 18.87 -6.38
CA PRO A 241 -5.71 18.21 -7.62
C PRO A 241 -4.92 18.63 -8.88
N GLU A 242 -4.24 19.78 -8.82
CA GLU A 242 -3.44 20.32 -9.93
C GLU A 242 -1.95 19.94 -9.85
N GLU A 243 -1.49 19.40 -8.72
CA GLU A 243 -0.10 19.01 -8.54
C GLU A 243 0.16 17.58 -9.05
N ASN A 244 1.37 17.37 -9.58
CA ASN A 244 1.79 16.04 -9.99
C ASN A 244 1.84 15.09 -8.80
N MET A 245 1.75 13.80 -9.12
CA MET A 245 1.61 12.71 -8.17
C MET A 245 2.64 12.78 -7.04
N TRP A 246 2.17 12.88 -5.79
CA TRP A 246 3.00 12.64 -4.61
C TRP A 246 3.68 11.28 -4.76
N GLU A 247 5.00 11.24 -4.72
CA GLU A 247 5.75 9.99 -4.72
C GLU A 247 5.34 9.19 -3.49
N SER A 248 4.79 8.01 -3.74
CA SER A 248 4.30 7.07 -2.72
C SER A 248 5.36 6.92 -1.63
N SER A 249 5.02 7.30 -0.39
CA SER A 249 5.96 7.25 0.74
C SER A 249 6.05 5.82 1.26
N HIS A 250 6.74 4.96 0.51
CA HIS A 250 7.05 3.59 0.94
C HIS A 250 8.37 3.56 1.72
N LEU A 251 8.41 2.76 2.78
CA LEU A 251 9.64 2.40 3.48
C LEU A 251 10.28 1.21 2.75
N TRP A 252 10.82 1.43 1.56
CA TRP A 252 11.32 0.37 0.68
C TRP A 252 12.29 -0.60 1.36
N ASP A 253 13.24 -0.10 2.16
CA ASP A 253 14.19 -0.94 2.90
C ASP A 253 13.49 -1.83 3.93
N ARG A 254 12.48 -1.31 4.65
CA ARG A 254 11.68 -2.07 5.60
C ARG A 254 10.83 -3.11 4.91
N GLU A 255 10.16 -2.75 3.81
CA GLU A 255 9.34 -3.66 3.01
C GLU A 255 10.18 -4.81 2.43
N ASN A 256 11.36 -4.50 1.87
CA ASN A 256 12.32 -5.50 1.40
C ASN A 256 12.77 -6.44 2.53
N TRP A 257 13.02 -5.90 3.72
CA TRP A 257 13.36 -6.71 4.88
C TRP A 257 12.22 -7.60 5.36
N LEU A 258 10.97 -7.10 5.35
CA LEU A 258 9.77 -7.87 5.65
C LEU A 258 9.60 -9.03 4.66
N GLU A 259 9.81 -8.79 3.37
CA GLU A 259 9.81 -9.84 2.36
C GLU A 259 10.86 -10.91 2.65
N LYS A 260 12.07 -10.53 3.09
CA LYS A 260 13.07 -11.50 3.56
C LYS A 260 12.65 -12.26 4.81
N GLN A 261 11.88 -11.64 5.70
CA GLN A 261 11.31 -12.35 6.85
C GLN A 261 10.30 -13.43 6.41
N LEU A 262 9.63 -13.28 5.26
CA LEU A 262 8.76 -14.34 4.71
C LEU A 262 9.53 -15.59 4.29
N GLU A 263 10.85 -15.53 4.08
CA GLU A 263 11.68 -16.69 3.78
C GLU A 263 12.22 -17.36 5.06
N ILE A 264 12.42 -16.56 6.11
CA ILE A 264 13.13 -16.96 7.33
C ILE A 264 12.15 -17.43 8.42
N ILE A 265 11.06 -16.70 8.63
CA ILE A 265 10.09 -16.99 9.68
C ILE A 265 9.26 -18.19 9.24
N LYS A 266 9.27 -19.24 10.06
CA LYS A 266 8.48 -20.44 9.77
C LYS A 266 7.01 -20.22 10.11
N PRO A 267 6.07 -20.71 9.29
CA PRO A 267 4.65 -20.68 9.63
C PRO A 267 4.39 -21.36 10.98
N VAL A 268 3.57 -20.70 11.81
CA VAL A 268 3.09 -21.22 13.09
C VAL A 268 2.08 -22.35 12.86
N SER A 269 1.29 -22.27 11.78
CA SER A 269 0.32 -23.28 11.38
C SER A 269 0.23 -23.40 9.85
N GLN A 270 -0.36 -24.51 9.37
CA GLN A 270 -0.68 -24.67 7.94
C GLN A 270 -1.73 -23.65 7.47
N GLU A 271 -2.64 -23.24 8.36
CA GLU A 271 -3.65 -22.22 8.07
C GLU A 271 -2.98 -20.86 7.81
N GLU A 272 -2.00 -20.48 8.63
CA GLU A 272 -1.22 -19.27 8.42
C GLU A 272 -0.45 -19.33 7.10
N ALA A 273 0.25 -20.45 6.83
CA ALA A 273 0.97 -20.63 5.57
C ALA A 273 0.06 -20.45 4.35
N LEU A 274 -1.14 -21.04 4.38
CA LEU A 274 -2.11 -20.92 3.30
C LEU A 274 -2.66 -19.49 3.16
N ALA A 275 -2.93 -18.81 4.28
CA ALA A 275 -3.40 -17.43 4.27
C ALA A 275 -2.36 -16.49 3.66
N VAL A 276 -1.10 -16.62 4.09
CA VAL A 276 0.03 -15.83 3.58
C VAL A 276 0.27 -16.14 2.10
N LEU A 277 0.20 -17.41 1.68
CA LEU A 277 0.35 -17.78 0.27
C LEU A 277 -0.73 -17.14 -0.62
N LYS A 278 -1.99 -17.14 -0.17
CA LYS A 278 -3.09 -16.51 -0.91
C LYS A 278 -2.89 -15.01 -1.05
N TRP A 279 -2.47 -14.34 0.01
CA TRP A 279 -2.15 -12.91 -0.03
C TRP A 279 -0.98 -12.65 -0.99
N TYR A 280 0.13 -13.38 -0.84
CA TYR A 280 1.34 -13.20 -1.65
C TYR A 280 1.12 -13.46 -3.14
N LEU A 281 0.24 -14.40 -3.49
CA LEU A 281 -0.14 -14.67 -4.88
C LEU A 281 -1.14 -13.66 -5.46
N GLY A 282 -1.95 -13.04 -4.60
CA GLY A 282 -2.98 -12.08 -5.00
C GLY A 282 -2.47 -10.64 -5.12
N ASP A 283 -1.33 -10.32 -4.52
CA ASP A 283 -0.73 -9.00 -4.59
C ASP A 283 -0.01 -8.77 -5.94
N GLU A 284 -0.43 -7.75 -6.67
CA GLU A 284 0.08 -7.39 -7.99
C GLU A 284 1.53 -6.91 -7.93
N ASN A 285 1.97 -6.30 -6.82
CA ASN A 285 3.36 -5.84 -6.68
C ASN A 285 4.35 -7.00 -6.74
N PHE A 286 3.98 -8.15 -6.18
CA PHE A 286 4.78 -9.37 -6.27
C PHE A 286 4.69 -10.03 -7.66
N ALA A 287 3.57 -9.85 -8.39
CA ALA A 287 3.36 -10.45 -9.70
C ALA A 287 4.18 -9.75 -10.81
N ASP A 288 4.19 -8.42 -10.84
CA ASP A 288 4.62 -7.66 -12.02
C ASP A 288 6.14 -7.42 -12.15
N HIS A 289 6.95 -7.82 -11.16
CA HIS A 289 8.37 -7.41 -11.12
C HIS A 289 9.38 -8.55 -10.92
N GLY A 290 8.97 -9.82 -11.04
CA GLY A 290 9.87 -10.94 -10.70
C GLY A 290 10.35 -10.90 -9.24
N ARG A 291 9.65 -10.12 -8.40
CA ARG A 291 9.92 -9.91 -6.97
C ARG A 291 9.51 -11.11 -6.13
N ARG A 292 8.77 -12.06 -6.72
CA ARG A 292 8.46 -13.36 -6.13
C ARG A 292 9.72 -14.18 -5.95
N GLN A 293 10.08 -14.39 -4.70
CA GLN A 293 11.27 -15.17 -4.35
C GLN A 293 10.92 -16.63 -4.10
N ASP A 294 11.70 -17.55 -4.67
CA ASP A 294 11.53 -18.99 -4.49
C ASP A 294 11.62 -19.41 -3.01
N GLY A 295 12.44 -18.69 -2.22
CA GLY A 295 12.59 -18.93 -0.79
C GLY A 295 11.28 -18.79 -0.01
N VAL A 296 10.41 -17.85 -0.41
CA VAL A 296 9.09 -17.68 0.21
C VAL A 296 8.20 -18.89 -0.08
N TYR A 297 8.15 -19.35 -1.33
CA TYR A 297 7.36 -20.54 -1.68
C TYR A 297 7.85 -21.78 -0.94
N LEU A 298 9.17 -22.00 -0.93
CA LEU A 298 9.80 -23.12 -0.24
C LEU A 298 9.47 -23.10 1.26
N ASN A 299 9.56 -21.93 1.90
CA ASN A 299 9.18 -21.78 3.30
C ASN A 299 7.69 -22.11 3.54
N LEU A 300 6.78 -21.57 2.72
CA LEU A 300 5.34 -21.74 2.89
C LEU A 300 4.87 -23.19 2.65
N ILE A 301 5.53 -23.94 1.75
CA ILE A 301 5.23 -25.37 1.54
C ILE A 301 5.97 -26.29 2.51
N GLY A 302 6.78 -25.73 3.42
CA GLY A 302 7.54 -26.47 4.43
C GLY A 302 8.82 -27.14 3.91
N PHE A 303 9.30 -26.76 2.73
CA PHE A 303 10.56 -27.22 2.16
C PHE A 303 11.68 -26.31 2.67
N HIS A 304 12.37 -26.76 3.71
CA HIS A 304 13.57 -26.07 4.19
C HIS A 304 14.79 -26.87 3.76
N HIS A 305 15.71 -26.25 3.03
CA HIS A 305 17.05 -26.82 2.88
C HIS A 305 17.69 -26.92 4.27
N GLU A 306 17.90 -28.15 4.73
CA GLU A 306 18.77 -28.43 5.87
C GLU A 306 20.19 -28.08 5.41
N ASN A 307 20.66 -26.88 5.77
CA ASN A 307 22.09 -26.58 5.83
C ASN A 307 22.64 -27.00 7.19
#